data_AF-A0A935YDA8-F1
#
_entry.id   AF-A0A935YDA8-F1
#
_cell.length_a   1.000
_cell.length_b   1.000
_cell.length_c   1.000
_cell.angle_alpha   90.00
_cell.angle_beta   90.00
_cell.angle_gamma   90.00
#
_symmetry.space_group_name_H-M   'P 1'
#
loop_
_entity.id
_entity.type
_entity.pdbx_description
1 polymer ?
#
loop_
_entity_poly.entity_id
_entity_poly.type
_entity_poly.pdbx_seq_one_letter_code
_entity_poly.pdbx_strand_id
1 'polypeptide(L)'
;MAENDGKARIDFVDAARFLGIFLVYYGHVVERVMQLGNADAALQYKFIYSFHMPFFFLIAGMIAKDWSMGTGPRAFLWSRVTSRLVPFLFFNLLLCGLSLLHKPDFPPFPLSTPGDYLNAWIATLTWLSFFNVPTWFLMALVSVEILHYAVFRFLRGSTPRIVVAALLFYAVGYVLNDAYAFFPNWNIWLWNEAITMYAFYLGGIILVRMEIARWLGARQMALAVAVLGFALVWLTYDLNQGPFRLGYDAVVIVAAAHGHWLLFPATALLGSIALLAAGRLVQSWNWMRYLGRNVMVIFCLNGVVYHHVNGPFAAWLSADGQPGVASLTAAATILSILLIAAILSLVYLLERYLPQLIGRPTVAGPLLPRLS
;
A
#
# COMPACT_ATOMS: atom_id res chain seq x y z
N MET A 1 10.49 -13.99 20.95
CA MET A 1 10.33 -14.76 19.70
C MET A 1 9.09 -15.64 19.88
N ALA A 2 7.98 -15.29 19.25
CA ALA A 2 6.78 -16.13 19.25
C ALA A 2 6.60 -16.64 17.82
N GLU A 3 7.01 -17.90 17.60
CA GLU A 3 6.57 -18.71 16.47
C GLU A 3 5.05 -18.81 16.51
N ASN A 4 4.41 -18.49 15.39
CA ASN A 4 2.97 -18.58 15.23
C ASN A 4 2.70 -19.40 13.96
N ASP A 5 2.11 -20.58 14.15
CA ASP A 5 1.48 -21.48 13.17
C ASP A 5 2.16 -21.73 11.82
N GLY A 6 2.83 -22.89 11.71
CA GLY A 6 2.57 -23.93 10.69
C GLY A 6 2.78 -23.65 9.19
N LYS A 7 3.09 -22.42 8.76
CA LYS A 7 3.61 -22.13 7.42
C LYS A 7 4.95 -21.43 7.56
N ALA A 8 6.01 -22.04 7.03
CA ALA A 8 7.32 -21.42 6.93
C ALA A 8 7.17 -20.02 6.29
N ARG A 9 7.52 -18.99 7.05
CA ARG A 9 7.40 -17.60 6.62
C ARG A 9 8.27 -17.38 5.38
N ILE A 10 7.73 -16.68 4.39
CA ILE A 10 8.40 -16.49 3.10
C ILE A 10 9.28 -15.23 3.17
N ASP A 11 10.57 -15.42 3.45
CA ASP A 11 11.52 -14.33 3.70
C ASP A 11 11.61 -13.28 2.58
N PHE A 12 11.57 -13.70 1.30
CA PHE A 12 11.62 -12.74 0.19
C PHE A 12 10.35 -11.88 0.06
N VAL A 13 9.20 -12.37 0.54
CA VAL A 13 7.95 -11.60 0.56
C VAL A 13 8.04 -10.48 1.60
N ASP A 14 8.60 -10.76 2.80
CA ASP A 14 8.85 -9.71 3.79
C ASP A 14 9.80 -8.64 3.21
N ALA A 15 10.91 -9.05 2.59
CA ALA A 15 11.85 -8.12 1.97
C ALA A 15 11.21 -7.29 0.84
N ALA A 16 10.41 -7.91 -0.03
CA ALA A 16 9.71 -7.20 -1.11
C ALA A 16 8.69 -6.19 -0.56
N ARG A 17 7.97 -6.51 0.52
CA ARG A 17 7.06 -5.57 1.20
C ARG A 17 7.78 -4.34 1.69
N PHE A 18 8.97 -4.51 2.25
CA PHE A 18 9.79 -3.38 2.66
C PHE A 18 10.20 -2.50 1.48
N LEU A 19 10.67 -3.10 0.37
CA LEU A 19 10.99 -2.34 -0.84
C LEU A 19 9.77 -1.55 -1.37
N GLY A 20 8.58 -2.15 -1.34
CA GLY A 20 7.35 -1.45 -1.69
C GLY A 20 7.06 -0.26 -0.76
N ILE A 21 7.28 -0.41 0.55
CA ILE A 21 7.07 0.69 1.50
C ILE A 21 8.11 1.79 1.34
N PHE A 22 9.34 1.43 1.04
CA PHE A 22 10.36 2.41 0.68
C PHE A 22 9.90 3.27 -0.50
N LEU A 23 9.30 2.66 -1.53
CA LEU A 23 8.71 3.39 -2.67
C LEU A 23 7.53 4.29 -2.27
N VAL A 24 6.75 3.94 -1.24
CA VAL A 24 5.70 4.81 -0.69
C VAL A 24 6.30 6.08 -0.08
N TYR A 25 7.32 5.94 0.78
CA TYR A 25 8.00 7.10 1.38
C TYR A 25 8.63 7.99 0.32
N TYR A 26 9.38 7.39 -0.60
CA TYR A 26 9.99 8.11 -1.72
C TYR A 26 8.94 8.81 -2.58
N GLY A 27 7.89 8.07 -2.95
CA GLY A 27 6.80 8.55 -3.80
C GLY A 27 6.12 9.78 -3.24
N HIS A 28 5.87 9.82 -1.92
CA HIS A 28 5.26 10.99 -1.29
C HIS A 28 6.20 12.20 -1.15
N VAL A 29 7.52 12.01 -1.08
CA VAL A 29 8.46 13.14 -1.14
C VAL A 29 8.42 13.74 -2.55
N VAL A 30 8.52 12.89 -3.57
CA VAL A 30 8.45 13.28 -4.97
C VAL A 30 7.10 13.90 -5.32
N GLU A 31 5.99 13.39 -4.77
CA GLU A 31 4.65 13.95 -4.92
C GLU A 31 4.58 15.42 -4.53
N ARG A 32 5.21 15.81 -3.40
CA ARG A 32 5.23 17.20 -2.96
C ARG A 32 6.04 18.09 -3.90
N VAL A 33 7.18 17.62 -4.36
CA VAL A 33 8.00 18.38 -5.32
C VAL A 33 7.28 18.49 -6.67
N MET A 34 6.56 17.45 -7.10
CA MET A 34 5.69 17.47 -8.28
C MET A 34 4.57 18.50 -8.14
N GLN A 35 3.91 18.57 -6.98
CA GLN A 35 2.86 19.56 -6.69
C GLN A 35 3.38 21.01 -6.75
N LEU A 36 4.69 21.22 -6.62
CA LEU A 36 5.36 22.52 -6.82
C LEU A 36 5.76 22.78 -8.28
N GLY A 37 5.32 21.94 -9.23
CA GLY A 37 5.52 22.13 -10.67
C GLY A 37 6.78 21.50 -11.27
N ASN A 38 7.45 20.60 -10.54
CA ASN A 38 8.65 19.94 -11.05
C ASN A 38 8.33 18.78 -12.03
N ALA A 39 8.79 18.88 -13.28
CA ALA A 39 8.54 17.88 -14.31
C ALA A 39 9.27 16.54 -14.08
N ASP A 40 10.51 16.58 -13.59
CA ASP A 40 11.27 15.36 -13.26
C ASP A 40 10.58 14.60 -12.12
N ALA A 41 10.04 15.32 -11.14
CA ALA A 41 9.24 14.75 -10.07
C ALA A 41 7.96 14.10 -10.61
N ALA A 42 7.27 14.72 -11.56
CA ALA A 42 6.08 14.14 -12.19
C ALA A 42 6.38 12.80 -12.87
N LEU A 43 7.50 12.69 -13.59
CA LEU A 43 7.91 11.43 -14.24
C LEU A 43 8.24 10.34 -13.22
N GLN A 44 8.97 10.68 -12.15
CA GLN A 44 9.30 9.74 -11.07
C GLN A 44 8.04 9.29 -10.32
N TYR A 45 7.12 10.21 -10.04
CA TYR A 45 5.83 9.92 -9.43
C TYR A 45 5.04 8.95 -10.31
N LYS A 46 4.87 9.25 -11.60
CA LYS A 46 4.17 8.39 -12.57
C LYS A 46 4.79 7.00 -12.65
N PHE A 47 6.12 6.90 -12.71
CA PHE A 47 6.84 5.63 -12.74
C PHE A 47 6.49 4.75 -11.52
N ILE A 48 6.62 5.30 -10.31
CA ILE A 48 6.40 4.55 -9.07
C ILE A 48 4.92 4.18 -8.91
N TYR A 49 4.03 5.14 -9.17
CA TYR A 49 2.59 4.99 -9.02
C TYR A 49 1.97 3.99 -10.01
N SER A 50 2.67 3.69 -11.11
CA SER A 50 2.22 2.68 -12.08
C SER A 50 2.17 1.25 -11.52
N PHE A 51 2.88 0.92 -10.42
CA PHE A 51 2.91 -0.47 -9.91
C PHE A 51 2.93 -0.63 -8.37
N HIS A 52 3.41 0.33 -7.59
CA HIS A 52 3.69 0.09 -6.16
C HIS A 52 2.44 -0.19 -5.30
N MET A 53 1.28 0.44 -5.59
CA MET A 53 0.04 0.15 -4.85
C MET A 53 -0.60 -1.19 -5.28
N PRO A 54 -0.76 -1.50 -6.58
CA PRO A 54 -1.19 -2.83 -7.03
C PRO A 54 -0.33 -3.97 -6.47
N PHE A 55 0.98 -3.74 -6.32
CA PHE A 55 1.91 -4.69 -5.70
C PHE A 55 1.47 -5.11 -4.29
N PHE A 56 0.97 -4.20 -3.45
CA PHE A 56 0.55 -4.57 -2.09
C PHE A 56 -0.72 -5.43 -2.08
N PHE A 57 -1.66 -5.22 -3.02
CA PHE A 57 -2.81 -6.12 -3.18
C PHE A 57 -2.37 -7.51 -3.65
N LEU A 58 -1.43 -7.57 -4.60
CA LEU A 58 -0.83 -8.82 -5.06
C LEU A 58 -0.12 -9.57 -3.93
N ILE A 59 0.70 -8.88 -3.12
CA ILE A 59 1.34 -9.49 -1.95
C ILE A 59 0.31 -9.97 -0.93
N ALA A 60 -0.74 -9.19 -0.66
CA ALA A 60 -1.80 -9.60 0.25
C ALA A 60 -2.49 -10.90 -0.21
N GLY A 61 -2.68 -11.06 -1.52
CA GLY A 61 -3.14 -12.29 -2.15
C GLY A 61 -2.18 -13.48 -1.97
N MET A 62 -0.87 -13.25 -2.12
CA MET A 62 0.15 -14.31 -1.93
C MET A 62 0.16 -14.88 -0.51
N ILE A 63 -0.12 -14.05 0.50
CA ILE A 63 -0.12 -14.45 1.92
C ILE A 63 -1.54 -14.73 2.45
N ALA A 64 -2.55 -14.70 1.58
CA ALA A 64 -3.93 -14.90 1.95
C ALA A 64 -4.15 -16.28 2.59
N LYS A 65 -4.86 -16.30 3.72
CA LYS A 65 -5.40 -17.54 4.29
C LYS A 65 -6.76 -17.80 3.64
N ASP A 66 -7.07 -19.07 3.36
CA ASP A 66 -8.39 -19.46 2.85
C ASP A 66 -9.40 -19.51 4.00
N TRP A 67 -9.87 -18.32 4.42
CA TRP A 67 -10.90 -18.18 5.45
C TRP A 67 -12.26 -18.74 5.02
N SER A 68 -12.48 -18.97 3.72
CA SER A 68 -13.72 -19.55 3.22
C SER A 68 -13.87 -21.04 3.56
N MET A 69 -12.79 -21.69 4.00
CA MET A 69 -12.81 -23.05 4.52
C MET A 69 -13.05 -23.05 6.03
N GLY A 70 -14.25 -23.45 6.45
CA GLY A 70 -14.54 -23.78 7.85
C GLY A 70 -14.60 -22.61 8.84
N THR A 71 -14.43 -21.35 8.39
CA THR A 71 -14.54 -20.18 9.27
C THR A 71 -15.87 -19.45 9.03
N GLY A 72 -16.65 -19.26 10.10
CA GLY A 72 -17.90 -18.50 10.04
C GLY A 72 -17.67 -16.98 9.83
N PRO A 73 -18.67 -16.23 9.31
CA PRO A 73 -18.50 -14.81 8.98
C PRO A 73 -18.09 -13.95 10.16
N ARG A 74 -18.62 -14.21 11.36
CA ARG A 74 -18.28 -13.47 12.58
C ARG A 74 -16.80 -13.60 12.94
N ALA A 75 -16.25 -14.81 12.89
CA ALA A 75 -14.84 -15.04 13.20
C ALA A 75 -13.93 -14.41 12.15
N PHE A 76 -14.30 -14.49 10.87
CA PHE A 76 -13.61 -13.80 9.79
C PHE A 76 -13.60 -12.28 10.00
N LEU A 77 -14.76 -11.66 10.22
CA LEU A 77 -14.89 -10.21 10.44
C LEU A 77 -14.10 -9.77 11.67
N TRP A 78 -14.19 -10.50 12.79
CA TRP A 78 -13.40 -10.20 13.98
C TRP A 78 -11.89 -10.22 13.71
N SER A 79 -11.41 -11.17 12.89
CA SER A 79 -10.00 -11.19 12.49
C SER A 79 -9.58 -9.94 11.70
N ARG A 80 -10.47 -9.39 10.85
CA ARG A 80 -10.19 -8.15 10.11
C ARG A 80 -10.19 -6.95 11.06
N VAL A 81 -11.15 -6.90 11.98
CA VAL A 81 -11.25 -5.86 13.01
C VAL A 81 -9.95 -5.77 13.79
N THR A 82 -9.51 -6.87 14.38
CA THR A 82 -8.35 -6.88 15.28
C THR A 82 -7.01 -6.74 14.57
N SER A 83 -6.88 -7.25 13.34
CA SER A 83 -5.61 -7.18 12.58
C SER A 83 -5.44 -5.90 11.76
N ARG A 84 -6.52 -5.19 11.41
CA ARG A 84 -6.49 -4.05 10.47
C ARG A 84 -7.21 -2.82 10.97
N LEU A 85 -8.46 -2.96 11.43
CA LEU A 85 -9.25 -1.80 11.87
C LEU A 85 -8.72 -1.23 13.18
N VAL A 86 -8.26 -2.08 14.11
CA VAL A 86 -7.63 -1.62 15.36
C VAL A 86 -6.38 -0.77 15.06
N PRO A 87 -5.40 -1.24 14.25
CA PRO A 87 -4.29 -0.39 13.81
C PRO A 87 -4.74 0.89 13.10
N PHE A 88 -5.69 0.77 12.18
CA PHE A 88 -6.24 1.91 11.46
C PHE A 88 -6.77 2.99 12.41
N LEU A 89 -7.61 2.62 13.38
CA LEU A 89 -8.17 3.55 14.37
C LEU A 89 -7.08 4.10 15.29
N PHE A 90 -6.17 3.25 15.77
CA PHE A 90 -5.08 3.67 16.65
C PHE A 90 -4.20 4.75 16.02
N PHE A 91 -3.74 4.53 14.78
CA PHE A 91 -2.88 5.51 14.11
C PHE A 91 -3.63 6.76 13.65
N ASN A 92 -4.90 6.66 13.24
CA ASN A 92 -5.70 7.87 12.96
C ASN A 92 -5.96 8.69 14.24
N LEU A 93 -6.21 8.04 15.38
CA LEU A 93 -6.33 8.72 16.68
C LEU A 93 -5.02 9.40 17.09
N LEU A 94 -3.89 8.74 16.88
CA LEU A 94 -2.57 9.31 17.14
C LEU A 94 -2.35 10.58 16.32
N LEU A 95 -2.62 10.55 15.02
CA LEU A 95 -2.41 11.72 14.14
C LEU A 95 -3.46 12.82 14.35
N CYS A 96 -4.68 12.47 14.75
CA CYS A 96 -5.66 13.44 15.25
C CYS A 96 -5.14 14.15 16.51
N GLY A 97 -4.49 13.42 17.43
CA GLY A 97 -3.84 14.03 18.58
C GLY A 97 -2.70 14.97 18.19
N LEU A 98 -1.87 14.56 17.23
CA LEU A 98 -0.78 15.41 16.70
C LEU A 98 -1.30 16.66 15.99
N SER A 99 -2.43 16.58 15.27
CA SER A 99 -3.00 17.73 14.56
C SER A 99 -3.52 18.83 15.50
N LEU A 100 -3.81 18.49 16.77
CA LEU A 100 -4.15 19.47 17.80
C LEU A 100 -2.93 20.27 18.29
N LEU A 101 -1.73 19.68 18.19
CA LEU A 101 -0.47 20.29 18.62
C LEU A 101 0.21 21.06 17.48
N HIS A 102 0.13 20.54 16.26
CA HIS A 102 0.77 21.09 15.10
C HIS A 102 -0.14 20.98 13.88
N LYS A 103 -0.39 22.10 13.20
CA LYS A 103 -1.25 22.12 12.02
C LYS A 103 -0.63 21.26 10.91
N PRO A 104 -1.32 20.24 10.39
CA PRO A 104 -0.82 19.46 9.27
C PRO A 104 -0.73 20.35 8.01
N ASP A 105 0.27 20.07 7.17
CA ASP A 105 0.56 20.79 5.93
C ASP A 105 -0.45 20.47 4.81
N PHE A 106 -1.07 19.29 4.86
CA PHE A 106 -2.03 18.85 3.85
C PHE A 106 -3.30 18.26 4.47
N PRO A 107 -4.13 19.06 5.13
CA PRO A 107 -5.45 18.62 5.52
C PRO A 107 -6.41 18.90 4.34
N PRO A 108 -7.11 17.90 3.80
CA PRO A 108 -8.09 18.13 2.73
C PRO A 108 -9.35 18.87 3.23
N PHE A 109 -9.44 19.19 4.52
CA PHE A 109 -10.45 20.03 5.18
C PHE A 109 -9.78 20.97 6.20
N PRO A 110 -10.38 22.13 6.53
CA PRO A 110 -9.94 22.89 7.70
C PRO A 110 -10.03 22.02 8.96
N LEU A 111 -9.08 22.15 9.88
CA LEU A 111 -9.10 21.51 11.22
C LEU A 111 -9.05 22.60 12.30
N SER A 112 -10.01 23.52 12.25
CA SER A 112 -10.02 24.73 13.10
C SER A 112 -11.10 24.70 14.18
N THR A 113 -12.19 23.97 13.94
CA THR A 113 -13.35 23.91 14.85
C THR A 113 -13.66 22.48 15.30
N PRO A 114 -14.38 22.27 16.42
CA PRO A 114 -14.84 20.93 16.80
C PRO A 114 -15.71 20.25 15.73
N GLY A 115 -16.50 21.04 14.97
CA GLY A 115 -17.30 20.54 13.86
C GLY A 115 -16.43 20.00 12.71
N ASP A 116 -15.30 20.67 12.43
CA ASP A 116 -14.33 20.21 11.44
C ASP A 116 -13.74 18.85 11.82
N TYR A 117 -13.34 18.68 13.08
CA TYR A 117 -12.81 17.41 13.59
C TYR A 117 -13.85 16.30 13.51
N LEU A 118 -15.12 16.58 13.83
CA LEU A 118 -16.21 15.62 13.69
C LEU A 118 -16.40 15.19 12.23
N ASN A 119 -16.41 16.14 11.30
CA ASN A 119 -16.52 15.85 9.86
C ASN A 119 -15.33 15.04 9.34
N ALA A 120 -14.10 15.37 9.77
CA ALA A 120 -12.90 14.60 9.46
C ALA A 120 -12.97 13.17 9.99
N TRP A 121 -13.54 12.95 11.18
CA TRP A 121 -13.78 11.61 11.72
C TRP A 121 -14.83 10.83 10.94
N ILE A 122 -15.96 11.46 10.61
CA ILE A 122 -17.00 10.84 9.77
C ILE A 122 -16.38 10.40 8.44
N ALA A 123 -15.61 11.27 7.79
CA ALA A 123 -14.93 10.96 6.55
C ALA A 123 -13.88 9.84 6.70
N THR A 124 -13.08 9.88 7.78
CA THR A 124 -12.10 8.83 8.14
C THR A 124 -12.75 7.45 8.25
N LEU A 125 -13.93 7.36 8.84
CA LEU A 125 -14.63 6.09 9.04
C LEU A 125 -15.41 5.62 7.81
N THR A 126 -15.60 6.49 6.81
CA THR A 126 -16.50 6.20 5.68
C THR A 126 -15.79 6.12 4.34
N TRP A 127 -15.04 7.13 3.92
CA TRP A 127 -14.57 7.22 2.53
C TRP A 127 -13.10 7.62 2.32
N LEU A 128 -12.45 8.29 3.26
CA LEU A 128 -11.02 8.61 3.19
C LEU A 128 -10.44 8.86 4.57
N SER A 129 -9.30 8.27 4.89
CA SER A 129 -8.63 8.47 6.19
C SER A 129 -7.99 9.86 6.32
N PHE A 130 -8.73 10.81 6.88
CA PHE A 130 -8.32 12.23 6.89
C PHE A 130 -7.11 12.53 7.76
N PHE A 131 -7.05 11.93 8.95
CA PHE A 131 -5.92 12.18 9.87
C PHE A 131 -4.66 11.45 9.42
N ASN A 132 -4.80 10.36 8.67
CA ASN A 132 -3.70 9.56 8.17
C ASN A 132 -4.00 9.09 6.75
N VAL A 133 -3.80 9.97 5.76
CA VAL A 133 -4.16 9.71 4.36
C VAL A 133 -3.64 8.36 3.86
N PRO A 134 -2.37 7.96 4.05
CA PRO A 134 -1.88 6.67 3.61
C PRO A 134 -2.74 5.47 4.02
N THR A 135 -3.42 5.52 5.18
CA THR A 135 -4.21 4.39 5.70
C THR A 135 -5.48 4.05 4.90
N TRP A 136 -5.82 4.81 3.84
CA TRP A 136 -6.88 4.46 2.88
C TRP A 136 -6.70 3.04 2.33
N PHE A 137 -5.44 2.60 2.16
CA PHE A 137 -5.13 1.27 1.66
C PHE A 137 -5.63 0.16 2.61
N LEU A 138 -5.64 0.39 3.93
CA LEU A 138 -6.20 -0.59 4.87
C LEU A 138 -7.72 -0.73 4.71
N MET A 139 -8.42 0.38 4.46
CA MET A 139 -9.86 0.37 4.17
C MET A 139 -10.13 -0.43 2.90
N ALA A 140 -9.43 -0.09 1.81
CA ALA A 140 -9.55 -0.80 0.53
C ALA A 140 -9.22 -2.29 0.66
N LEU A 141 -8.16 -2.63 1.41
CA LEU A 141 -7.75 -4.02 1.57
C LEU A 141 -8.74 -4.83 2.42
N VAL A 142 -9.41 -4.22 3.41
CA VAL A 142 -10.51 -4.88 4.13
C VAL A 142 -11.66 -5.19 3.17
N SER A 143 -12.04 -4.25 2.31
CA SER A 143 -13.09 -4.46 1.30
C SER A 143 -12.73 -5.58 0.32
N VAL A 144 -11.49 -5.60 -0.18
CA VAL A 144 -10.97 -6.70 -1.04
C VAL A 144 -11.03 -8.05 -0.30
N GLU A 145 -10.69 -8.10 0.99
CA GLU A 145 -10.74 -9.35 1.75
C GLU A 145 -12.16 -9.82 2.06
N ILE A 146 -13.11 -8.92 2.27
CA ILE A 146 -14.53 -9.26 2.41
C ILE A 146 -15.05 -9.84 1.07
N LEU A 147 -14.72 -9.19 -0.05
CA LEU A 147 -15.02 -9.70 -1.39
C LEU A 147 -14.41 -11.09 -1.61
N HIS A 148 -13.15 -11.27 -1.23
CA HIS A 148 -12.46 -12.55 -1.28
C HIS A 148 -13.16 -13.63 -0.46
N TYR A 149 -13.53 -13.35 0.79
CA TYR A 149 -14.25 -14.28 1.66
C TYR A 149 -15.61 -14.72 1.07
N ALA A 150 -16.32 -13.79 0.41
CA ALA A 150 -17.59 -14.08 -0.25
C ALA A 150 -17.41 -14.96 -1.49
N VAL A 151 -16.44 -14.65 -2.35
CA VAL A 151 -16.34 -15.19 -3.71
C VAL A 151 -15.42 -16.41 -3.79
N PHE A 152 -14.33 -16.46 -3.02
CA PHE A 152 -13.25 -17.43 -3.24
C PHE A 152 -13.65 -18.88 -3.06
N ARG A 153 -14.69 -19.16 -2.26
CA ARG A 153 -15.27 -20.50 -2.10
C ARG A 153 -15.65 -21.15 -3.44
N PHE A 154 -16.03 -20.35 -4.44
CA PHE A 154 -16.40 -20.81 -5.77
C PHE A 154 -15.20 -20.98 -6.71
N LEU A 155 -14.06 -20.33 -6.39
CA LEU A 155 -12.87 -20.27 -7.23
C LEU A 155 -11.78 -21.26 -6.81
N ARG A 156 -11.68 -21.56 -5.50
CA ARG A 156 -10.54 -22.26 -4.88
C ARG A 156 -10.17 -23.60 -5.53
N GLY A 157 -11.12 -24.31 -6.13
CA GLY A 157 -10.88 -25.62 -6.74
C GLY A 157 -10.10 -25.60 -8.05
N SER A 158 -9.89 -24.44 -8.71
CA SER A 158 -9.34 -24.41 -10.07
C SER A 158 -8.60 -23.12 -10.38
N THR A 159 -7.33 -23.23 -10.78
CA THR A 159 -6.52 -22.07 -11.20
C THR A 159 -7.13 -21.34 -12.41
N PRO A 160 -7.61 -22.03 -13.47
CA PRO A 160 -8.36 -21.37 -14.55
C PRO A 160 -9.56 -20.54 -14.07
N ARG A 161 -10.34 -21.02 -13.09
CA ARG A 161 -11.45 -20.23 -12.53
C ARG A 161 -10.97 -18.95 -11.85
N ILE A 162 -9.83 -19.01 -11.14
CA ILE A 162 -9.22 -17.83 -10.52
C ILE A 162 -8.75 -16.83 -11.59
N VAL A 163 -8.15 -17.29 -12.68
CA VAL A 163 -7.73 -16.45 -13.81
C VAL A 163 -8.92 -15.75 -14.46
N VAL A 164 -9.97 -16.52 -14.79
CA VAL A 164 -11.19 -15.96 -15.38
C VAL A 164 -11.83 -14.94 -14.43
N ALA A 165 -11.92 -15.25 -13.14
CA ALA A 165 -12.42 -14.30 -12.15
C ALA A 165 -11.57 -13.03 -12.08
N ALA A 166 -10.24 -13.13 -12.06
CA ALA A 166 -9.36 -11.96 -12.04
C ALA A 166 -9.59 -11.04 -13.25
N LEU A 167 -9.72 -11.61 -14.45
CA LEU A 167 -10.01 -10.85 -15.67
C LEU A 167 -11.40 -10.20 -15.62
N LEU A 168 -12.42 -10.94 -15.16
CA LEU A 168 -13.78 -10.42 -15.04
C LEU A 168 -13.88 -9.30 -14.01
N PHE A 169 -13.33 -9.49 -12.80
CA PHE A 169 -13.32 -8.45 -11.76
C PHE A 169 -12.55 -7.21 -12.20
N TYR A 170 -11.43 -7.38 -12.91
CA TYR A 170 -10.70 -6.26 -13.49
C TYR A 170 -11.55 -5.50 -14.51
N ALA A 171 -12.13 -6.19 -15.50
CA ALA A 171 -12.92 -5.56 -16.55
C ALA A 171 -14.16 -4.84 -16.00
N VAL A 172 -14.91 -5.51 -15.11
CA VAL A 172 -16.09 -4.94 -14.46
C VAL A 172 -15.69 -3.74 -13.59
N GLY A 173 -14.64 -3.88 -12.78
CA GLY A 173 -14.15 -2.80 -11.93
C GLY A 173 -13.67 -1.60 -12.73
N TYR A 174 -12.95 -1.83 -13.82
CA TYR A 174 -12.49 -0.77 -14.72
C TYR A 174 -13.69 -0.02 -15.34
N VAL A 175 -14.64 -0.74 -15.95
CA VAL A 175 -15.82 -0.12 -16.58
C VAL A 175 -16.67 0.64 -15.55
N LEU A 176 -16.86 0.06 -14.37
CA LEU A 176 -17.59 0.72 -13.28
C LEU A 176 -16.92 2.02 -12.87
N ASN A 177 -15.60 1.99 -12.67
CA ASN A 177 -14.85 3.17 -12.30
C ASN A 177 -14.85 4.19 -13.43
N ASP A 178 -14.66 3.80 -14.69
CA ASP A 178 -14.70 4.70 -15.84
C ASP A 178 -16.05 5.42 -15.99
N ALA A 179 -17.16 4.68 -15.82
CA ALA A 179 -18.51 5.23 -15.94
C ALA A 179 -18.93 6.19 -14.81
N TYR A 180 -18.35 6.06 -13.61
CA TYR A 180 -18.78 6.82 -12.44
C TYR A 180 -17.62 7.43 -11.65
N ALA A 181 -17.74 8.71 -11.30
CA ALA A 181 -16.80 9.40 -10.43
C ALA A 181 -17.14 9.15 -8.95
N PHE A 182 -16.64 8.05 -8.38
CA PHE A 182 -16.83 7.74 -6.95
C PHE A 182 -16.05 8.66 -6.02
N PHE A 183 -14.89 9.16 -6.45
CA PHE A 183 -14.08 10.09 -5.67
C PHE A 183 -14.43 11.55 -6.00
N PRO A 184 -14.58 12.47 -5.03
CA PRO A 184 -14.45 12.24 -3.58
C PRO A 184 -15.74 11.76 -2.88
N ASN A 185 -16.92 11.94 -3.48
CA ASN A 185 -18.18 11.98 -2.73
C ASN A 185 -18.84 10.61 -2.40
N TRP A 186 -18.45 9.52 -3.05
CA TRP A 186 -19.10 8.20 -2.97
C TRP A 186 -18.14 7.02 -2.73
N ASN A 187 -16.89 7.31 -2.37
CA ASN A 187 -15.82 6.31 -2.23
C ASN A 187 -15.90 5.50 -0.91
N ILE A 188 -17.10 5.06 -0.51
CA ILE A 188 -17.34 4.42 0.79
C ILE A 188 -16.54 3.12 0.86
N TRP A 189 -15.58 3.07 1.79
CA TRP A 189 -14.64 1.95 1.98
C TRP A 189 -13.96 1.47 0.69
N LEU A 190 -13.88 2.36 -0.31
CA LEU A 190 -13.31 2.11 -1.63
C LEU A 190 -13.84 0.82 -2.28
N TRP A 191 -15.13 0.52 -2.14
CA TRP A 191 -15.74 -0.69 -2.72
C TRP A 191 -15.64 -0.75 -4.24
N ASN A 192 -15.73 0.40 -4.92
CA ASN A 192 -15.50 0.54 -6.36
C ASN A 192 -14.08 0.09 -6.74
N GLU A 193 -13.07 0.47 -5.96
CA GLU A 193 -11.69 0.05 -6.19
C GLU A 193 -11.44 -1.40 -5.77
N ALA A 194 -12.12 -1.87 -4.73
CA ALA A 194 -11.97 -3.24 -4.26
C ALA A 194 -12.29 -4.27 -5.36
N ILE A 195 -13.25 -3.96 -6.24
CA ILE A 195 -13.59 -4.80 -7.41
C ILE A 195 -12.38 -4.90 -8.35
N THR A 196 -11.79 -3.77 -8.76
CA THR A 196 -10.62 -3.74 -9.65
C THR A 196 -9.40 -4.37 -8.98
N MET A 197 -9.12 -4.02 -7.72
CA MET A 197 -7.93 -4.46 -6.98
C MET A 197 -8.01 -5.93 -6.55
N TYR A 198 -9.21 -6.53 -6.51
CA TYR A 198 -9.36 -7.96 -6.28
C TYR A 198 -8.73 -8.80 -7.39
N ALA A 199 -8.63 -8.27 -8.62
CA ALA A 199 -7.89 -8.92 -9.70
C ALA A 199 -6.40 -9.10 -9.36
N PHE A 200 -5.74 -8.07 -8.82
CA PHE A 200 -4.35 -8.15 -8.37
C PHE A 200 -4.18 -9.07 -7.17
N TYR A 201 -5.13 -9.04 -6.23
CA TYR A 201 -5.16 -9.97 -5.11
C TYR A 201 -5.26 -11.43 -5.57
N LEU A 202 -6.14 -11.74 -6.53
CA LEU A 202 -6.21 -13.07 -7.16
C LEU A 202 -4.92 -13.40 -7.93
N GLY A 203 -4.29 -12.41 -8.56
CA GLY A 203 -2.96 -12.51 -9.17
C GLY A 203 -1.90 -13.02 -8.19
N GLY A 204 -1.91 -12.54 -6.94
CA GLY A 204 -1.05 -13.05 -5.88
C GLY A 204 -1.27 -14.55 -5.60
N ILE A 205 -2.53 -14.98 -5.54
CA ILE A 205 -2.88 -16.40 -5.35
C ILE A 205 -2.41 -17.25 -6.54
N ILE A 206 -2.58 -16.74 -7.77
CA ILE A 206 -2.12 -17.40 -9.00
C ILE A 206 -0.60 -17.58 -8.95
N LEU A 207 0.17 -16.55 -8.58
CA LEU A 207 1.63 -16.64 -8.48
C LEU A 207 2.10 -17.69 -7.47
N VAL A 208 1.41 -17.83 -6.34
CA VAL A 208 1.68 -18.89 -5.36
C VAL A 208 1.41 -20.28 -5.96
N ARG A 209 0.28 -20.46 -6.67
CA ARG A 209 -0.06 -21.73 -7.32
C ARG A 209 0.89 -22.10 -8.46
N MET A 210 1.49 -21.09 -9.11
CA MET A 210 2.54 -21.27 -10.12
C MET A 210 3.93 -21.48 -9.49
N GLU A 211 4.02 -21.59 -8.16
CA GLU A 211 5.26 -21.80 -7.42
C GLU A 211 6.32 -20.73 -7.69
N ILE A 212 5.93 -19.45 -7.75
CA ILE A 212 6.84 -18.33 -8.06
C ILE A 212 8.11 -18.32 -7.20
N ALA A 213 8.01 -18.78 -5.94
CA ALA A 213 9.16 -18.92 -5.03
C ALA A 213 10.23 -19.90 -5.56
N ARG A 214 9.81 -20.98 -6.23
CA ARG A 214 10.69 -21.96 -6.88
C ARG A 214 11.34 -21.37 -8.12
N TRP A 215 10.56 -20.67 -8.96
CA TRP A 215 11.06 -19.99 -10.17
C TRP A 215 12.10 -18.91 -9.86
N LEU A 216 11.85 -18.07 -8.86
CA LEU A 216 12.80 -17.07 -8.37
C LEU A 216 13.89 -17.69 -7.46
N GLY A 217 13.98 -19.02 -7.40
CA GLY A 217 14.92 -19.75 -6.54
C GLY A 217 16.37 -19.38 -6.83
N ALA A 218 16.75 -19.35 -8.11
CA ALA A 218 18.10 -19.00 -8.56
C ALA A 218 18.32 -17.48 -8.55
N ARG A 219 19.43 -17.02 -7.96
CA ARG A 219 19.78 -15.59 -7.88
C ARG A 219 19.86 -14.92 -9.26
N GLN A 220 20.40 -15.62 -10.26
CA GLN A 220 20.51 -15.13 -11.64
C GLN A 220 19.12 -14.94 -12.27
N MET A 221 18.19 -15.86 -12.04
CA MET A 221 16.81 -15.73 -12.51
C MET A 221 16.11 -14.56 -11.83
N ALA A 222 16.23 -14.42 -10.50
CA ALA A 222 15.69 -13.27 -9.79
C ALA A 222 16.27 -11.94 -10.30
N LEU A 223 17.58 -11.89 -10.60
CA LEU A 223 18.22 -10.71 -11.18
C LEU A 223 17.69 -10.41 -12.58
N ALA A 224 17.61 -11.42 -13.45
CA ALA A 224 17.08 -11.26 -14.80
C ALA A 224 15.64 -10.76 -14.79
N VAL A 225 14.77 -11.37 -13.96
CA VAL A 225 13.36 -10.94 -13.82
C VAL A 225 13.26 -9.52 -13.26
N ALA A 226 14.07 -9.16 -12.26
CA ALA A 226 14.06 -7.80 -11.72
C ALA A 226 14.51 -6.76 -12.76
N VAL A 227 15.64 -7.00 -13.44
CA VAL A 227 16.19 -6.07 -14.44
C VAL A 227 15.27 -5.94 -15.64
N LEU A 228 14.83 -7.06 -16.23
CA LEU A 228 13.93 -7.06 -17.38
C LEU A 228 12.57 -6.46 -17.00
N GLY A 229 12.03 -6.80 -15.83
CA GLY A 229 10.76 -6.26 -15.35
C GLY A 229 10.82 -4.74 -15.16
N PHE A 230 11.84 -4.21 -14.48
CA PHE A 230 12.00 -2.76 -14.34
C PHE A 230 12.31 -2.05 -15.66
N ALA A 231 13.07 -2.67 -16.57
CA ALA A 231 13.29 -2.13 -17.91
C ALA A 231 11.98 -2.05 -18.70
N LEU A 232 11.14 -3.08 -18.63
CA LEU A 232 9.82 -3.05 -19.27
C LEU A 232 8.91 -2.00 -18.63
N VAL A 233 8.90 -1.85 -17.30
CA VAL A 233 8.15 -0.77 -16.64
C VAL A 233 8.66 0.59 -17.14
N TRP A 234 9.97 0.80 -17.23
CA TRP A 234 10.55 2.03 -17.77
C TRP A 234 10.09 2.32 -19.21
N LEU A 235 9.92 1.29 -20.03
CA LEU A 235 9.43 1.43 -21.40
C LEU A 235 7.91 1.62 -21.49
N THR A 236 7.13 1.21 -20.48
CA THR A 236 5.65 1.19 -20.57
C THR A 236 4.95 2.20 -19.65
N TYR A 237 5.56 2.68 -18.57
CA TYR A 237 4.87 3.51 -17.57
C TYR A 237 4.31 4.79 -18.17
N ASP A 238 5.07 5.43 -19.06
CA ASP A 238 4.68 6.67 -19.72
C ASP A 238 3.85 6.43 -20.99
N LEU A 239 3.64 5.18 -21.43
CA LEU A 239 2.65 4.90 -22.48
C LEU A 239 1.22 5.07 -21.96
N ASN A 240 1.02 4.96 -20.64
CA ASN A 240 -0.28 5.23 -20.02
C ASN A 240 -0.52 6.75 -19.96
N GLN A 241 -1.28 7.26 -20.93
CA GLN A 241 -1.62 8.68 -21.08
C GLN A 241 -3.06 9.00 -20.66
N GLY A 242 -3.68 8.13 -19.85
CA GLY A 242 -5.01 8.36 -19.29
C GLY A 242 -6.12 7.50 -19.89
N PRO A 243 -7.39 7.83 -19.60
CA PRO A 243 -7.84 9.03 -18.89
C PRO A 243 -7.50 9.02 -17.38
N PHE A 244 -7.00 10.15 -16.86
CA PHE A 244 -6.74 10.36 -15.43
C PHE A 244 -7.75 11.35 -14.83
N ARG A 245 -7.93 11.33 -13.50
CA ARG A 245 -9.03 12.06 -12.80
C ARG A 245 -8.60 13.20 -11.89
N LEU A 246 -7.31 13.34 -11.61
CA LEU A 246 -6.79 14.31 -10.63
C LEU A 246 -6.05 15.50 -11.25
N GLY A 247 -6.11 15.67 -12.57
CA GLY A 247 -5.46 16.79 -13.27
C GLY A 247 -3.95 16.64 -13.44
N TYR A 248 -3.40 15.44 -13.21
CA TYR A 248 -2.01 15.08 -13.52
C TYR A 248 -1.92 13.64 -14.03
N ASP A 249 -0.87 13.36 -14.81
CA ASP A 249 -0.76 12.15 -15.62
C ASP A 249 -0.18 10.97 -14.84
N ALA A 250 -0.88 10.49 -13.82
CA ALA A 250 -0.43 9.36 -13.02
C ALA A 250 -1.55 8.48 -12.49
N VAL A 251 -1.21 7.22 -12.23
CA VAL A 251 -2.12 6.24 -11.65
C VAL A 251 -2.38 6.57 -10.18
N VAL A 252 -3.62 6.87 -9.79
CA VAL A 252 -3.98 7.11 -8.40
C VAL A 252 -5.20 6.29 -8.02
N ILE A 253 -4.94 5.13 -7.40
CA ILE A 253 -5.95 4.11 -7.08
C ILE A 253 -7.07 4.67 -6.21
N VAL A 254 -6.75 5.43 -5.15
CA VAL A 254 -7.77 6.02 -4.25
C VAL A 254 -8.78 6.90 -4.99
N ALA A 255 -8.40 7.49 -6.12
CA ALA A 255 -9.24 8.37 -6.92
C ALA A 255 -9.76 7.70 -8.20
N ALA A 256 -9.64 6.37 -8.33
CA ALA A 256 -10.02 5.64 -9.53
C ALA A 256 -9.35 6.14 -10.82
N ALA A 257 -8.16 6.74 -10.71
CA ALA A 257 -7.40 7.24 -11.83
C ALA A 257 -6.47 6.13 -12.33
N HIS A 258 -7.01 5.11 -13.02
CA HIS A 258 -6.20 3.99 -13.52
C HIS A 258 -5.47 4.33 -14.83
N GLY A 259 -5.97 5.27 -15.62
CA GLY A 259 -5.51 5.50 -16.98
C GLY A 259 -5.98 4.41 -17.93
N HIS A 260 -5.16 4.03 -18.91
CA HIS A 260 -5.54 3.13 -19.99
C HIS A 260 -5.75 1.69 -19.52
N TRP A 261 -6.92 1.12 -19.87
CA TRP A 261 -7.41 -0.18 -19.42
C TRP A 261 -6.48 -1.39 -19.65
N LEU A 262 -5.60 -1.37 -20.64
CA LEU A 262 -4.59 -2.44 -20.82
C LEU A 262 -3.21 -2.10 -20.28
N LEU A 263 -2.80 -0.83 -20.39
CA LEU A 263 -1.42 -0.44 -20.06
C LEU A 263 -1.21 -0.38 -18.55
N PHE A 264 -2.25 0.01 -17.82
CA PHE A 264 -2.26 -0.02 -16.36
C PHE A 264 -1.96 -1.41 -15.79
N PRO A 265 -2.78 -2.45 -16.02
CA PRO A 265 -2.57 -3.75 -15.40
C PRO A 265 -1.30 -4.43 -15.91
N ALA A 266 -0.93 -4.22 -17.18
CA ALA A 266 0.32 -4.74 -17.73
C ALA A 266 1.54 -4.17 -16.99
N THR A 267 1.65 -2.83 -16.90
CA THR A 267 2.76 -2.16 -16.23
C THR A 267 2.77 -2.48 -14.73
N ALA A 268 1.59 -2.48 -14.10
CA ALA A 268 1.45 -2.79 -12.68
C ALA A 268 1.93 -4.21 -12.34
N LEU A 269 1.59 -5.22 -13.16
CA LEU A 269 2.04 -6.59 -12.97
C LEU A 269 3.54 -6.74 -13.21
N LEU A 270 4.09 -6.11 -14.26
CA LEU A 270 5.52 -6.11 -14.55
C LEU A 270 6.32 -5.55 -13.37
N GLY A 271 5.93 -4.37 -12.87
CA GLY A 271 6.59 -3.75 -11.71
C GLY A 271 6.41 -4.53 -10.42
N SER A 272 5.24 -5.12 -10.20
CA SER A 272 4.99 -5.97 -9.02
C SER A 272 5.87 -7.22 -9.01
N ILE A 273 6.03 -7.90 -10.16
CA ILE A 273 6.88 -9.09 -10.30
C ILE A 273 8.36 -8.69 -10.21
N ALA A 274 8.77 -7.58 -10.81
CA ALA A 274 10.13 -7.06 -10.72
C ALA A 274 10.50 -6.75 -9.26
N LEU A 275 9.60 -6.11 -8.51
CA LEU A 275 9.79 -5.78 -7.10
C LEU A 275 9.83 -7.04 -6.21
N LEU A 276 9.01 -8.04 -6.52
CA LEU A 276 9.06 -9.35 -5.86
C LEU A 276 10.41 -10.05 -6.08
N ALA A 277 10.92 -10.03 -7.31
CA ALA A 277 12.22 -10.56 -7.67
C ALA A 277 13.37 -9.78 -7.01
N ALA A 278 13.27 -8.46 -6.91
CA ALA A 278 14.21 -7.63 -6.15
C ALA A 278 14.21 -8.02 -4.66
N GLY A 279 13.04 -8.25 -4.07
CA GLY A 279 12.91 -8.76 -2.70
C GLY A 279 13.64 -10.09 -2.48
N ARG A 280 13.62 -10.98 -3.48
CA ARG A 280 14.39 -12.24 -3.47
C ARG A 280 15.90 -12.02 -3.49
N LEU A 281 16.40 -11.01 -4.20
CA LEU A 281 17.83 -10.69 -4.23
C LEU A 281 18.39 -10.20 -2.89
N VAL A 282 17.54 -9.55 -2.09
CA VAL A 282 17.90 -8.91 -0.81
C VAL A 282 17.35 -9.63 0.42
N GLN A 283 16.68 -10.78 0.25
CA GLN A 283 16.09 -11.54 1.35
C GLN A 283 17.10 -11.97 2.44
N SER A 284 18.39 -12.08 2.11
CA SER A 284 19.43 -12.43 3.09
C SER A 284 19.73 -11.29 4.07
N TRP A 285 19.27 -10.07 3.78
CA TRP A 285 19.53 -8.90 4.61
C TRP A 285 18.53 -8.86 5.78
N ASN A 286 19.01 -9.21 6.97
CA ASN A 286 18.19 -9.34 8.18
C ASN A 286 17.40 -8.07 8.51
N TRP A 287 18.00 -6.90 8.30
CA TRP A 287 17.35 -5.61 8.59
C TRP A 287 16.18 -5.33 7.64
N MET A 288 16.30 -5.63 6.35
CA MET A 288 15.20 -5.50 5.38
C MET A 288 14.05 -6.44 5.71
N ARG A 289 14.37 -7.69 6.09
CA ARG A 289 13.35 -8.63 6.57
C ARG A 289 12.67 -8.12 7.83
N TYR A 290 13.42 -7.62 8.81
CA TYR A 290 12.86 -7.07 10.05
C TYR A 290 11.89 -5.91 9.77
N LEU A 291 12.28 -4.96 8.91
CA LEU A 291 11.40 -3.87 8.46
C LEU A 291 10.17 -4.40 7.72
N GLY A 292 10.35 -5.37 6.83
CA GLY A 292 9.27 -6.04 6.11
C GLY A 292 8.24 -6.71 7.01
N ARG A 293 8.68 -7.30 8.13
CA ARG A 293 7.81 -7.89 9.17
C ARG A 293 7.03 -6.83 9.96
N ASN A 294 7.52 -5.60 9.97
CA ASN A 294 6.96 -4.44 10.66
C ASN A 294 6.35 -3.40 9.71
N VAL A 295 6.13 -3.79 8.45
CA VAL A 295 5.52 -2.97 7.39
C VAL A 295 4.26 -2.25 7.85
N MET A 296 3.39 -2.87 8.66
CA MET A 296 2.14 -2.24 9.13
C MET A 296 2.41 -0.96 9.93
N VAL A 297 3.37 -1.00 10.87
CA VAL A 297 3.71 0.16 11.70
C VAL A 297 4.38 1.24 10.86
N ILE A 298 5.36 0.84 10.05
CA ILE A 298 6.11 1.76 9.18
C ILE A 298 5.17 2.46 8.20
N PHE A 299 4.26 1.71 7.61
CA PHE A 299 3.23 2.21 6.72
C PHE A 299 2.30 3.20 7.41
N CYS A 300 1.77 2.88 8.59
CA CYS A 300 0.87 3.81 9.28
C CYS A 300 1.59 5.07 9.78
N LEU A 301 2.86 4.96 10.20
CA LEU A 301 3.67 6.11 10.62
C LEU A 301 4.10 7.01 9.46
N ASN A 302 4.03 6.53 8.21
CA ASN A 302 4.21 7.37 7.03
C ASN A 302 3.23 8.55 7.02
N GLY A 303 2.04 8.42 7.61
CA GLY A 303 1.11 9.55 7.74
C GLY A 303 1.73 10.75 8.45
N VAL A 304 2.56 10.53 9.48
CA VAL A 304 3.23 11.61 10.22
C VAL A 304 4.16 12.36 9.27
N VAL A 305 4.95 11.61 8.50
CA VAL A 305 5.86 12.14 7.50
C VAL A 305 5.11 12.91 6.41
N TYR A 306 4.04 12.30 5.90
CA TYR A 306 3.22 12.82 4.81
C TYR A 306 2.59 14.18 5.15
N HIS A 307 2.11 14.33 6.39
CA HIS A 307 1.40 15.53 6.84
C HIS A 307 2.28 16.60 7.49
N HIS A 308 3.51 16.27 7.92
CA HIS A 308 4.34 17.20 8.70
C HIS A 308 5.76 17.41 8.18
N VAL A 309 6.28 16.53 7.30
CA VAL A 309 7.68 16.59 6.84
C VAL A 309 7.77 16.87 5.35
N ASN A 310 7.03 16.13 4.52
CA ASN A 310 7.26 16.14 3.07
C ASN A 310 7.04 17.51 2.41
N GLY A 311 6.00 18.25 2.82
CA GLY A 311 5.72 19.58 2.26
C GLY A 311 6.78 20.62 2.61
N PRO A 312 7.08 20.85 3.90
CA PRO A 312 8.17 21.74 4.30
C PRO A 312 9.52 21.37 3.67
N PHE A 313 9.81 20.07 3.55
CA PHE A 313 11.02 19.61 2.87
C PHE A 313 11.01 19.93 1.38
N ALA A 314 9.90 19.70 0.66
CA ALA A 314 9.80 20.02 -0.76
C ALA A 314 9.93 21.52 -1.01
N ALA A 315 9.35 22.35 -0.14
CA ALA A 315 9.49 23.80 -0.18
C ALA A 315 10.95 24.23 0.04
N TRP A 316 11.64 23.64 1.03
CA TRP A 316 13.07 23.89 1.27
C TRP A 316 13.94 23.46 0.08
N LEU A 317 13.72 22.26 -0.46
CA LEU A 317 14.49 21.72 -1.57
C LEU A 317 14.33 22.56 -2.85
N SER A 318 13.17 23.21 -3.01
CA SER A 318 12.83 24.02 -4.19
C SER A 318 13.02 25.52 -3.97
N ALA A 319 13.56 25.95 -2.82
CA ALA A 319 13.64 27.36 -2.42
C ALA A 319 14.52 28.19 -3.36
N ASP A 320 15.64 27.61 -3.82
CA ASP A 320 16.60 28.25 -4.73
C ASP A 320 16.35 27.88 -6.21
N GLY A 321 15.19 27.30 -6.52
CA GLY A 321 14.83 26.79 -7.83
C GLY A 321 14.55 25.28 -7.83
N GLN A 322 14.00 24.80 -8.95
CA GLN A 322 13.60 23.39 -9.07
C GLN A 322 14.82 22.47 -9.11
N PRO A 323 14.89 21.44 -8.25
CA PRO A 323 15.99 20.48 -8.29
C PRO A 323 15.95 19.67 -9.58
N GLY A 324 17.11 19.46 -10.20
CA GLY A 324 17.23 18.51 -11.32
C GLY A 324 17.09 17.05 -10.86
N VAL A 325 16.81 16.15 -11.80
CA VAL A 325 16.56 14.72 -11.56
C VAL A 325 17.50 14.05 -10.55
N ALA A 326 18.82 14.24 -10.67
CA ALA A 326 19.79 13.57 -9.80
C ALA A 326 19.72 14.08 -8.35
N SER A 327 19.63 15.40 -8.17
CA SER A 327 19.50 16.03 -6.86
C SER A 327 18.18 15.64 -6.19
N LEU A 328 17.08 15.66 -6.95
CA LEU A 328 15.77 15.23 -6.48
C LEU A 328 15.80 13.76 -6.01
N THR A 329 16.31 12.85 -6.85
CA THR A 329 16.38 11.42 -6.52
C THR A 329 17.25 11.16 -5.30
N ALA A 330 18.41 11.83 -5.19
CA ALA A 330 19.29 11.70 -4.04
C ALA A 330 18.61 12.22 -2.76
N ALA A 331 18.03 13.41 -2.82
CA ALA A 331 17.35 14.05 -1.69
C ALA A 331 16.15 13.23 -1.20
N ALA A 332 15.28 12.77 -2.10
CA ALA A 332 14.13 11.93 -1.77
C ALA A 332 14.53 10.57 -1.19
N THR A 333 15.60 9.96 -1.73
CA THR A 333 16.16 8.70 -1.23
C THR A 333 16.72 8.87 0.18
N ILE A 334 17.58 9.88 0.39
CA ILE A 334 18.21 10.15 1.68
C ILE A 334 17.14 10.44 2.74
N LEU A 335 16.17 11.32 2.42
CA LEU A 335 15.09 11.63 3.35
C LEU A 335 14.28 10.37 3.70
N SER A 336 13.91 9.55 2.71
CA SER A 336 13.18 8.30 2.95
C SER A 336 13.93 7.35 3.87
N ILE A 337 15.24 7.19 3.68
CA ILE A 337 16.09 6.36 4.55
C ILE A 337 16.12 6.93 5.98
N LEU A 338 16.37 8.23 6.12
CA LEU A 338 16.44 8.88 7.44
C LEU A 338 15.12 8.79 8.20
N LEU A 339 13.99 8.97 7.52
CA LEU A 339 12.67 8.89 8.13
C LEU A 339 12.31 7.46 8.55
N ILE A 340 12.59 6.47 7.68
CA ILE A 340 12.42 5.05 8.03
C ILE A 340 13.34 4.66 9.20
N ALA A 341 14.56 5.19 9.24
CA ALA A 341 15.46 4.97 10.37
C ALA A 341 14.95 5.63 11.65
N ALA A 342 14.38 6.85 11.59
CA ALA A 342 13.86 7.56 12.75
C ALA A 342 12.69 6.81 13.41
N ILE A 343 11.76 6.27 12.60
CA ILE A 343 10.60 5.52 13.09
C ILE A 343 10.94 4.13 13.63
N LEU A 344 12.15 3.59 13.40
CA LEU A 344 12.56 2.28 13.95
C LEU A 344 12.45 2.23 15.47
N SER A 345 12.79 3.34 16.12
CA SER A 345 12.65 3.49 17.58
C SER A 345 11.19 3.29 18.02
N LEU A 346 10.25 3.90 17.30
CA LEU A 346 8.81 3.76 17.55
C LEU A 346 8.30 2.36 17.21
N VAL A 347 8.81 1.73 16.13
CA VAL A 347 8.49 0.33 15.81
C VAL A 347 8.86 -0.57 16.99
N TYR A 348 10.07 -0.45 17.52
CA TYR A 348 10.52 -1.25 18.66
C TYR A 348 9.65 -1.01 19.90
N LEU A 349 9.33 0.24 20.23
CA LEU A 349 8.48 0.58 21.38
C LEU A 349 7.07 0.01 21.22
N LEU A 350 6.43 0.21 20.06
CA LEU A 350 5.07 -0.28 19.82
C LEU A 350 5.01 -1.81 19.79
N GLU A 351 6.00 -2.48 19.20
CA GLU A 351 6.11 -3.95 19.24
C GLU A 351 6.20 -4.48 20.67
N ARG A 352 6.94 -3.78 21.54
CA ARG A 352 7.16 -4.21 22.92
C ARG A 352 5.98 -3.93 23.83
N TYR A 353 5.36 -2.76 23.71
CA TYR A 353 4.37 -2.28 24.69
C TYR A 353 2.92 -2.41 24.23
N LEU A 354 2.66 -2.26 22.92
CA LEU A 354 1.31 -2.20 22.35
C LEU A 354 1.15 -3.08 21.08
N PRO A 355 1.62 -4.36 21.08
CA PRO A 355 1.59 -5.20 19.89
C PRO A 355 0.18 -5.39 19.29
N GLN A 356 -0.86 -5.33 20.12
CA GLN A 356 -2.24 -5.48 19.71
C GLN A 356 -2.72 -4.31 18.85
N LEU A 357 -2.27 -3.10 19.17
CA LEU A 357 -2.65 -1.88 18.45
C LEU A 357 -1.93 -1.75 17.10
N ILE A 358 -0.95 -2.60 16.82
CA ILE A 358 -0.18 -2.60 15.57
C ILE A 358 -0.39 -3.85 14.71
N GLY A 359 -1.50 -4.57 14.93
CA GLY A 359 -1.93 -5.65 14.06
C GLY A 359 -1.37 -7.02 14.46
N ARG A 360 -0.94 -7.18 15.72
CA ARG A 360 -0.58 -8.48 16.31
C ARG A 360 -1.55 -8.85 17.43
N PRO A 361 -2.83 -9.12 17.11
CA PRO A 361 -3.88 -9.26 18.12
C PRO A 361 -3.73 -10.49 19.01
N THR A 362 -3.01 -11.52 18.55
CA THR A 362 -2.74 -12.76 19.31
C THR A 362 -1.56 -12.65 20.28
N VAL A 363 -0.84 -11.52 20.29
CA VAL A 363 0.33 -11.31 21.17
C VAL A 363 -0.13 -10.56 22.42
N ALA A 364 0.31 -11.03 23.59
CA ALA A 364 0.09 -10.30 24.85
C ALA A 364 1.19 -9.25 25.00
N GLY A 365 0.82 -8.06 25.43
CA GLY A 365 1.71 -6.95 25.71
C GLY A 365 1.71 -6.65 27.20
N PRO A 366 2.69 -5.88 27.69
CA PRO A 366 2.72 -5.48 29.10
C PRO A 366 1.56 -4.54 29.47
N LEU A 367 1.02 -3.78 28.50
CA LEU A 367 -0.04 -2.80 28.75
C LEU A 367 -1.45 -3.29 28.41
N LEU A 368 -1.58 -4.25 27.50
CA LEU A 368 -2.87 -4.76 27.02
C LEU A 368 -2.83 -6.29 26.88
N PRO A 369 -3.92 -7.00 27.24
CA PRO A 369 -4.05 -8.43 26.96
C PRO A 369 -4.25 -8.70 25.45
N ARG A 370 -4.23 -9.98 25.05
CA ARG A 370 -4.52 -10.41 23.67
C ARG A 370 -5.95 -10.04 23.29
N LEU A 371 -6.17 -9.65 22.03
CA LEU A 371 -7.50 -9.33 21.48
C LEU A 371 -8.18 -10.52 20.79
N SER A 372 -7.40 -11.56 20.43
CA SER A 372 -7.87 -12.75 19.72
C SER A 372 -7.09 -13.99 20.09
#